data_AF-A0A2D6RL94-F1
#
_entry.id   AF-A0A2D6RL94-F1
#
_cell.length_a   1.000
_cell.length_b   1.000
_cell.length_c   1.000
_cell.angle_alpha   90.00
_cell.angle_beta   90.00
_cell.angle_gamma   90.00
#
_symmetry.space_group_name_H-M   'P 1'
#
loop_
_entity.id
_entity.type
_entity.pdbx_description
1 polymer ?
#
loop_
_entity_poly.entity_id
_entity_poly.type
_entity_poly.pdbx_seq_one_letter_code
_entity_poly.pdbx_strand_id
1 'polypeptide(L)'
;MDVTKIKIYIHIIATLTSGVFLYLTYLFPLSAVFYLSLEVIILPTIYIVGSFTTEEIILRENEEDWDKFFSDLAEIEKDNFMLHLENEKLKSRTRL
;
A
#
# COMPACT_ATOMS: atom_id res chain seq x y z
N MET A 1 0.50 -1.70 -5.11
CA MET A 1 -0.52 -2.78 -5.29
C MET A 1 -1.75 -2.32 -4.57
N ASP A 2 -2.88 -2.09 -5.26
CA ASP A 2 -4.03 -1.37 -4.69
C ASP A 2 -4.46 -1.93 -3.32
N VAL A 3 -4.31 -1.11 -2.29
CA VAL A 3 -4.62 -1.42 -0.87
C VAL A 3 -6.06 -1.95 -0.73
N THR A 4 -6.97 -1.48 -1.58
CA THR A 4 -8.36 -1.95 -1.62
C THR A 4 -8.43 -3.44 -1.98
N LYS A 5 -7.63 -3.90 -2.93
CA LYS A 5 -7.57 -5.32 -3.33
C LYS A 5 -7.01 -6.18 -2.20
N ILE A 6 -6.02 -5.69 -1.47
CA ILE A 6 -5.42 -6.40 -0.33
C ILE A 6 -6.45 -6.58 0.78
N LYS A 7 -7.21 -5.53 1.11
CA LYS A 7 -8.32 -5.61 2.08
C LYS A 7 -9.37 -6.64 1.66
N ILE A 8 -9.70 -6.71 0.37
CA ILE A 8 -10.62 -7.72 -0.18
C ILE A 8 -10.04 -9.13 0.00
N TYR A 9 -8.76 -9.35 -0.32
CA TYR A 9 -8.12 -10.65 -0.12
C TYR A 9 -8.09 -11.10 1.35
N ILE A 10 -7.81 -10.18 2.28
CA ILE A 10 -7.86 -10.47 3.72
C ILE A 10 -9.26 -10.95 4.13
N HIS A 11 -10.31 -10.28 3.66
CA HIS A 11 -11.70 -10.67 3.94
C HIS A 11 -12.06 -12.03 3.32
N ILE A 12 -11.61 -12.32 2.10
CA ILE A 12 -11.82 -13.63 1.46
C ILE A 12 -11.16 -14.73 2.30
N ILE A 13 -9.92 -14.53 2.72
CA ILE A 13 -9.18 -15.50 3.54
C ILE A 13 -9.88 -15.72 4.90
N ALA A 14 -10.32 -14.65 5.56
CA ALA A 14 -11.05 -14.74 6.82
C ALA A 14 -12.38 -15.51 6.66
N THR A 15 -13.12 -15.25 5.57
CA THR A 15 -14.39 -15.92 5.27
C THR A 15 -14.19 -17.42 5.03
N LEU A 16 -13.18 -17.79 4.24
CA LEU A 16 -12.85 -19.19 3.99
C LEU A 16 -12.40 -19.90 5.28
N THR A 17 -11.59 -19.22 6.09
CA THR A 17 -11.13 -19.75 7.38
C THR A 17 -12.32 -20.05 8.29
N SER A 18 -13.27 -19.11 8.41
CA SER A 18 -14.50 -19.33 9.18
C SER A 18 -15.32 -20.51 8.65
N GLY A 19 -15.46 -20.62 7.32
CA GLY A 19 -16.12 -21.77 6.69
C GLY A 19 -15.47 -23.13 7.06
N VAL A 20 -14.14 -23.19 7.11
CA VAL A 20 -13.40 -24.39 7.54
C VAL A 20 -13.69 -24.72 9.01
N PHE A 21 -13.68 -23.73 9.89
CA PHE A 21 -13.96 -23.94 11.32
C PHE A 21 -15.40 -24.42 11.57
N LEU A 22 -16.38 -23.85 10.85
CA LEU A 22 -17.76 -24.34 10.88
C LEU A 22 -17.86 -25.77 10.36
N TYR A 23 -17.17 -26.10 9.27
CA TYR A 23 -17.15 -27.44 8.71
C TYR A 23 -16.53 -28.48 9.67
N LEU A 24 -15.41 -28.13 10.31
CA LEU A 24 -14.78 -28.97 11.33
C LEU A 24 -15.67 -29.16 12.55
N THR A 25 -16.36 -28.10 12.99
CA THR A 25 -17.34 -28.14 14.08
C THR A 25 -18.50 -29.09 13.77
N TYR A 26 -18.97 -29.08 12.52
CA TYR A 26 -20.00 -29.99 12.05
C TYR A 26 -19.54 -31.46 11.99
N LEU A 27 -18.31 -31.71 11.51
CA LEU A 27 -17.76 -33.07 11.43
C LEU A 27 -17.41 -33.67 12.81
N PHE A 28 -16.94 -32.82 13.73
CA PHE A 28 -16.42 -33.24 15.04
C PHE A 28 -17.13 -32.50 16.17
N PRO A 29 -18.42 -32.81 16.43
CA PRO A 29 -19.24 -32.07 17.39
C PRO A 29 -18.72 -32.13 18.83
N LEU A 30 -18.03 -33.21 19.22
CA LEU A 30 -17.39 -33.34 20.53
C LEU A 30 -16.26 -32.32 20.76
N SER A 31 -15.64 -31.84 19.67
CA SER A 31 -14.56 -30.85 19.70
C SER A 31 -15.01 -29.48 19.18
N ALA A 32 -16.31 -29.29 18.93
CA ALA A 32 -16.91 -28.05 18.42
C ALA A 32 -16.46 -26.82 19.22
N VAL A 33 -16.55 -26.89 20.55
CA VAL A 33 -16.17 -25.79 21.44
C VAL A 33 -14.69 -25.44 21.28
N PHE A 34 -13.82 -26.43 21.10
CA PHE A 34 -12.40 -26.21 20.88
C PHE A 34 -12.13 -25.51 19.54
N TYR A 35 -12.75 -25.98 18.45
CA TYR A 35 -12.60 -25.37 17.13
C TYR A 35 -13.13 -23.93 17.09
N LEU A 36 -14.33 -23.68 17.64
CA LEU A 36 -14.89 -22.33 17.72
C LEU A 36 -14.02 -21.41 18.61
N SER A 37 -13.42 -21.94 19.67
CA SER A 37 -12.50 -21.15 20.51
C SER A 37 -11.22 -20.76 19.77
N LEU A 38 -10.68 -21.64 18.93
CA LEU A 38 -9.55 -21.33 18.05
C LEU A 38 -9.93 -20.29 17.00
N GLU A 39 -11.13 -20.37 16.44
CA GLU A 39 -11.63 -19.42 15.45
C GLU A 39 -11.64 -17.98 16.01
N VAL A 40 -12.05 -17.80 17.26
CA VAL A 40 -12.04 -16.49 17.96
C VAL A 40 -10.64 -15.91 18.11
N ILE A 41 -9.58 -16.72 18.06
CA ILE A 41 -8.17 -16.26 18.12
C ILE A 41 -7.62 -16.03 16.71
N ILE A 42 -7.91 -16.95 15.79
CA ILE A 42 -7.34 -16.97 14.44
C ILE A 42 -7.94 -15.85 13.57
N LEU A 43 -9.26 -15.62 13.63
CA LEU A 43 -9.89 -14.59 12.82
C LEU A 43 -9.34 -13.18 13.12
N PRO A 44 -9.26 -12.70 14.38
CA PRO A 44 -8.63 -11.43 14.67
C PRO A 44 -7.16 -11.36 14.21
N THR A 45 -6.42 -12.46 14.34
CA THR A 45 -5.01 -12.52 13.92
C THR A 45 -4.86 -12.26 12.41
N ILE A 46 -5.74 -12.84 11.58
CA ILE A 46 -5.75 -12.60 10.12
C ILE A 46 -5.95 -11.10 9.82
N TYR A 47 -6.88 -10.44 10.52
CA TYR A 47 -7.13 -9.00 10.31
C TYR A 47 -5.99 -8.12 10.82
N ILE A 48 -5.36 -8.47 11.95
CA ILE A 48 -4.22 -7.73 12.49
C ILE A 48 -3.02 -7.81 11.54
N VAL A 49 -2.64 -9.02 11.13
CA VAL A 49 -1.53 -9.23 10.18
C VAL A 49 -1.83 -8.57 8.85
N GLY A 50 -3.06 -8.70 8.35
CA GLY A 50 -3.51 -8.03 7.14
C GLY A 50 -3.39 -6.50 7.23
N SER A 51 -3.74 -5.91 8.38
CA SER A 51 -3.65 -4.46 8.59
C SER A 51 -2.21 -3.95 8.56
N PHE A 52 -1.27 -4.64 9.21
CA PHE A 52 0.15 -4.29 9.17
C PHE A 52 0.70 -4.30 7.73
N THR A 53 0.33 -5.29 6.93
CA THR A 53 0.78 -5.33 5.53
C THR A 53 0.21 -4.18 4.70
N THR A 54 -1.00 -3.70 5.00
CA THR A 54 -1.55 -2.55 4.29
C THR A 54 -0.91 -1.23 4.70
N GLU A 55 -0.56 -1.04 5.98
CA GLU A 55 0.12 0.18 6.45
C GLU A 55 1.53 0.31 5.86
N GLU A 56 2.28 -0.79 5.79
CA GLU A 56 3.62 -0.79 5.21
C GLU A 56 3.61 -0.44 3.71
N ILE A 57 2.58 -0.90 2.97
CA ILE A 57 2.41 -0.57 1.54
C ILE A 57 2.03 0.90 1.35
N ILE A 58 1.17 1.45 2.21
CA ILE A 58 0.80 2.87 2.15
C ILE A 58 2.04 3.74 2.40
N LEU A 59 2.89 3.38 3.35
CA LEU A 59 4.12 4.13 3.63
C LEU A 59 5.10 4.08 2.43
N ARG A 60 5.24 2.93 1.78
CA ARG A 60 6.08 2.78 0.58
C ARG A 60 5.56 3.52 -0.65
N GLU A 61 4.26 3.46 -0.92
CA GLU A 61 3.66 4.21 -2.04
C GLU A 61 3.82 5.73 -1.83
N ASN A 62 3.72 6.20 -0.59
CA ASN A 62 3.93 7.62 -0.28
C ASN A 62 5.40 8.04 -0.51
N GLU A 63 6.37 7.19 -0.17
CA GLU A 63 7.81 7.45 -0.37
C GLU A 63 8.16 7.59 -1.87
N GLU A 64 7.60 6.71 -2.73
CA GLU A 64 7.74 6.82 -4.20
C GLU A 64 7.10 8.10 -4.77
N ASP A 65 5.96 8.53 -4.22
CA ASP A 65 5.31 9.78 -4.63
C ASP A 65 6.12 11.02 -4.22
N TRP A 66 6.79 10.99 -3.06
CA TRP A 66 7.70 12.06 -2.64
C TRP A 66 8.94 12.12 -3.54
N ASP A 67 9.57 10.99 -3.84
CA ASP A 67 10.74 10.93 -4.73
C ASP A 67 10.40 11.47 -6.13
N LYS A 68 9.22 11.12 -6.64
CA LYS A 68 8.73 11.64 -7.91
C LYS A 68 8.45 13.15 -7.85
N PHE A 69 7.80 13.63 -6.79
CA PHE A 69 7.56 15.05 -6.58
C PHE A 69 8.86 15.87 -6.53
N PHE A 70 9.89 15.37 -5.83
CA PHE A 70 11.20 16.02 -5.79
C PHE A 70 11.94 15.96 -7.13
N SER A 71 11.80 14.87 -7.89
CA SER A 71 12.35 14.77 -9.25
C SER A 71 11.72 15.80 -10.20
N ASP A 72 10.39 15.92 -10.18
CA ASP A 72 9.67 16.88 -11.03
C ASP A 72 10.06 18.33 -10.69
N LEU A 73 10.25 18.64 -9.40
CA LEU A 73 10.75 19.95 -8.95
C LEU A 73 12.16 20.25 -9.47
N ALA A 74 13.07 19.27 -9.41
CA ALA A 74 14.44 19.43 -9.88
C ALA A 74 14.51 19.68 -11.40
N GLU A 75 13.61 19.05 -12.16
CA GLU A 75 13.54 19.22 -13.61
C GLU A 75 13.02 20.62 -13.99
N ILE A 76 11.99 21.12 -13.28
CA ILE A 76 11.47 22.49 -13.45
C ILE A 76 12.53 23.54 -13.12
N GLU A 77 13.29 23.34 -12.04
CA GLU A 77 14.36 24.27 -11.64
C GLU A 77 15.47 24.32 -12.70
N LYS A 78 15.85 23.16 -13.24
CA LYS A 78 16.84 23.05 -14.31
C LYS A 78 16.39 23.76 -15.59
N ASP A 79 15.13 23.59 -16.00
CA ASP A 79 14.60 24.23 -17.20
C ASP A 79 14.55 25.76 -17.05
N ASN A 80 14.13 26.26 -15.89
CA ASN A 80 14.15 27.68 -15.58
C ASN A 80 15.57 28.26 -15.59
N PHE A 81 16.53 27.52 -15.03
CA PHE A 81 17.95 27.92 -15.07
C PHE A 81 18.47 28.01 -16.50
N MET A 82 18.15 27.03 -17.36
CA MET A 82 18.55 27.02 -18.76
C MET A 82 17.93 28.18 -19.55
N LEU A 83 16.64 28.46 -19.35
CA LEU A 83 15.95 29.62 -19.94
C LEU A 83 16.56 30.96 -19.53
N HIS A 84 16.97 31.08 -18.26
CA HIS A 84 17.66 32.27 -17.78
C HIS A 84 19.01 32.48 -18.48
N LEU A 85 19.78 31.39 -18.62
CA LEU A 85 21.09 31.38 -19.27
C LEU A 85 21.01 31.69 -20.77
N GLU A 86 19.96 31.22 -21.44
CA GLU A 86 19.69 31.52 -22.85
C GLU A 86 19.30 33.00 -23.06
N ASN A 87 18.47 33.54 -22.17
CA ASN A 87 18.13 34.97 -22.18
C ASN A 87 19.35 35.88 -21.95
N GLU A 88 20.24 35.51 -21.03
CA GLU A 88 21.53 36.21 -20.81
C GLU A 88 22.41 36.17 -22.07
N LYS A 89 22.51 35.02 -22.74
CA LYS A 89 23.25 34.86 -24.00
C LYS A 89 22.63 35.68 -25.14
N LEU A 90 21.31 35.75 -25.23
CA LEU A 90 20.62 36.58 -26.22
C LEU A 90 20.89 38.07 -25.96
N LYS A 91 20.76 38.53 -24.71
CA LYS A 91 21.02 39.93 -24.34
C LYS A 91 22.45 40.39 -24.64
N SER A 92 23.44 39.50 -24.48
CA SER A 92 24.84 39.83 -24.80
C SER A 92 25.11 39.91 -26.31
N ARG A 93 24.36 39.18 -27.14
CA ARG A 93 24.50 39.21 -28.61
C ARG A 93 23.86 40.45 -29.26
N THR A 94 22.80 41.02 -28.69
CA THR A 94 22.10 42.19 -29.25
C THR A 94 22.76 43.53 -28.91
N ARG A 95 23.86 43.55 -28.14
CA ARG A 95 24.61 44.77 -27.75
C ARG A 95 25.82 45.08 -28.65
N LEU A 96 25.97 44.37 -29.78
CA LEU A 96 26.93 44.66 -30.85
C LEU A 96 26.22 45.33 -32.03
#